data_AF-A0A2I6QKM2-F1
#
_entry.id   AF-A0A2I6QKM2-F1
#
_cell.length_a   1.000
_cell.length_b   1.000
_cell.length_c   1.000
_cell.angle_alpha   90.00
_cell.angle_beta   90.00
_cell.angle_gamma   90.00
#
_symmetry.space_group_name_H-M   'P 1'
#
loop_
_entity.id
_entity.type
_entity.pdbx_description
1 polymer ?
#
loop_
_entity_poly.entity_id
_entity_poly.type
_entity_poly.pdbx_seq_one_letter_code
_entity_poly.pdbx_strand_id
1 'polypeptide(L)'
;MTKQGLVLASDSRTNAGFDQVNICRKMHWFVQPGERVFVILNSGSLSISQSVVTLLGQDFDAGGGLAKANSLYEAARIVGDCVRRVSDIDRASLERDSFSFNVHLLLGGQIKGQEPNLYLIYPQGNPLAATEDSLYLQLGECKYGRPILDRGIQSTTSLEVAAKYALLSMDATMRSNVTVGPPIDLVLYQKDSLDVTRYRRLSAGDRDLNLIHSSWEQSLRRAVEQLPDIELEGSGNGSAPENLRAIKAY
;
A
#
# COMPACT_ATOMS: atom_id res chain seq x y z
N MET A 1 -10.66 -0.97 -0.06
CA MET A 1 -12.00 -0.40 -0.27
C MET A 1 -13.00 -1.20 0.54
N THR A 2 -13.96 -0.53 1.14
CA THR A 2 -15.09 -1.17 1.85
C THR A 2 -16.38 -0.47 1.41
N LYS A 3 -17.54 -1.04 1.75
CA LYS A 3 -18.84 -0.35 1.54
C LYS A 3 -18.95 0.99 2.28
N GLN A 4 -18.14 1.20 3.31
CA GLN A 4 -18.14 2.40 4.14
C GLN A 4 -17.17 3.48 3.65
N GLY A 5 -16.26 3.15 2.72
CA GLY A 5 -15.30 4.10 2.16
C GLY A 5 -13.92 3.49 1.87
N LEU A 6 -12.85 4.25 2.12
CA LEU A 6 -11.48 3.87 1.78
C LEU A 6 -10.58 3.85 3.01
N VAL A 7 -9.65 2.89 3.03
CA VAL A 7 -8.51 2.87 3.93
C VAL A 7 -7.26 3.01 3.06
N LEU A 8 -6.43 4.00 3.37
CA LEU A 8 -5.15 4.22 2.70
C LEU A 8 -4.05 4.21 3.75
N ALA A 9 -2.97 3.48 3.49
CA ALA A 9 -1.81 3.42 4.37
C ALA A 9 -0.52 3.47 3.54
N SER A 10 0.47 4.23 4.01
CA SER A 10 1.79 4.27 3.39
C SER A 10 2.88 4.31 4.45
N ASP A 11 3.99 3.62 4.21
CA ASP A 11 5.21 3.81 4.98
C ASP A 11 5.92 5.12 4.57
N SER A 12 7.03 5.45 5.22
CA SER A 12 7.81 6.66 4.89
C SER A 12 9.27 6.37 4.51
N ARG A 13 9.75 5.14 4.67
CA ARG A 13 11.15 4.83 4.43
C ARG A 13 11.45 4.86 2.94
N THR A 14 12.40 5.69 2.53
CA THR A 14 12.70 5.90 1.12
C THR A 14 14.20 5.87 0.91
N ASN A 15 14.62 5.21 -0.18
CA ASN A 15 16.00 5.24 -0.62
C ASN A 15 16.19 6.45 -1.56
N ALA A 16 17.08 7.37 -1.18
CA ALA A 16 17.40 8.57 -1.97
C ALA A 16 18.78 8.51 -2.66
N GLY A 17 19.46 7.36 -2.62
CA GLY A 17 20.79 7.17 -3.21
C GLY A 17 21.55 6.03 -2.55
N PHE A 18 22.76 5.73 -3.03
CA PHE A 18 23.63 4.74 -2.38
C PHE A 18 23.84 5.15 -0.91
N ASP A 19 23.32 4.34 0.00
CA ASP A 19 23.39 4.48 1.47
C ASP A 19 22.60 5.64 2.12
N GLN A 20 21.65 6.27 1.41
CA GLN A 20 20.79 7.30 2.01
C GLN A 20 19.35 6.80 2.25
N VAL A 21 19.10 6.36 3.48
CA VAL A 21 17.75 6.06 3.96
C VAL A 21 17.13 7.33 4.55
N ASN A 22 16.15 7.89 3.83
CA ASN A 22 15.40 9.07 4.26
C ASN A 22 13.99 8.70 4.74
N ILE A 23 13.43 9.58 5.56
CA ILE A 23 12.01 9.56 5.92
C ILE A 23 11.30 10.59 5.05
N CYS A 24 10.56 10.11 4.06
CA CYS A 24 9.80 10.94 3.13
C CYS A 24 8.33 10.54 3.19
N ARG A 25 7.44 11.54 3.24
CA ARG A 25 6.00 11.30 3.19
C ARG A 25 5.64 10.75 1.80
N LYS A 26 4.92 9.62 1.78
CA LYS A 26 4.44 8.97 0.55
C LYS A 26 2.95 9.13 0.32
N MET A 27 2.24 9.82 1.21
CA MET A 27 0.80 10.09 1.13
C MET A 27 0.54 11.59 1.02
N HIS A 28 -0.20 11.99 -0.01
CA HIS A 28 -0.57 13.38 -0.28
C HIS A 28 -2.07 13.45 -0.57
N TRP A 29 -2.72 14.57 -0.31
CA TRP A 29 -4.14 14.71 -0.62
C TRP A 29 -4.47 16.10 -1.16
N PHE A 30 -5.51 16.12 -1.99
CA PHE A 30 -6.10 17.30 -2.61
C PHE A 30 -7.57 17.32 -2.24
N VAL A 31 -8.00 18.37 -1.55
CA VAL A 31 -9.34 18.45 -0.97
C VAL A 31 -9.97 19.77 -1.38
N GLN A 32 -11.18 19.68 -1.92
CA GLN A 32 -12.10 20.80 -2.02
C GLN A 32 -13.33 20.42 -1.18
N PRO A 33 -13.41 20.92 0.07
CA PRO A 33 -14.35 20.43 1.06
C PRO A 33 -15.80 20.41 0.56
N GLY A 34 -16.50 19.31 0.79
CA GLY A 34 -17.89 19.14 0.37
C GLY A 34 -18.08 18.89 -1.13
N GLU A 35 -17.00 18.81 -1.90
CA GLU A 35 -17.04 18.55 -3.34
C GLU A 35 -16.18 17.36 -3.76
N ARG A 36 -14.92 17.28 -3.34
CA ARG A 36 -14.00 16.24 -3.80
C ARG A 36 -12.83 16.04 -2.85
N VAL A 37 -12.39 14.79 -2.77
CA VAL A 37 -11.17 14.36 -2.08
C VAL A 37 -10.41 13.41 -2.98
N PHE A 38 -9.13 13.68 -3.14
CA PHE A 38 -8.18 12.76 -3.76
C PHE A 38 -7.01 12.54 -2.81
N VAL A 39 -6.61 11.29 -2.61
CA VAL A 39 -5.44 10.87 -1.83
C VAL A 39 -4.53 10.08 -2.76
N ILE A 40 -3.27 10.51 -2.88
CA ILE A 40 -2.24 9.89 -3.71
C ILE A 40 -1.19 9.26 -2.81
N LEU A 41 -0.95 7.97 -3.01
CA LEU A 41 0.19 7.24 -2.46
C LEU A 41 1.25 7.04 -3.54
N ASN A 42 2.54 7.06 -3.19
CA ASN A 42 3.63 6.89 -4.16
C ASN A 42 4.63 5.78 -3.80
N SER A 43 5.27 5.22 -4.82
CA SER A 43 6.47 4.37 -4.73
C SER A 43 7.32 4.49 -5.99
N GLY A 44 8.54 3.98 -5.94
CA GLY A 44 9.54 4.12 -6.99
C GLY A 44 10.52 5.25 -6.66
N SER A 45 10.96 5.97 -7.69
CA SER A 45 11.91 7.07 -7.55
C SER A 45 11.30 8.25 -6.80
N LEU A 46 11.99 8.68 -5.74
CA LEU A 46 11.57 9.82 -4.91
C LEU A 46 11.57 11.13 -5.69
N SER A 47 12.58 11.37 -6.53
CA SER A 47 12.66 12.61 -7.31
C SER A 47 11.49 12.71 -8.30
N ILE A 48 11.17 11.61 -8.98
CA ILE A 48 10.05 11.56 -9.93
C ILE A 48 8.72 11.77 -9.20
N SER A 49 8.49 11.06 -8.08
CA SER A 49 7.22 11.18 -7.34
C SER A 49 7.03 12.58 -6.75
N GLN A 50 8.11 13.21 -6.26
CA GLN A 50 8.08 14.60 -5.79
C GLN A 50 7.75 15.58 -6.92
N SER A 51 8.34 15.43 -8.10
CA SER A 51 8.01 16.25 -9.27
C SER A 51 6.53 16.11 -9.64
N VAL A 52 5.99 14.88 -9.68
CA VAL A 52 4.58 14.65 -10.00
C VAL A 52 3.66 15.30 -8.97
N VAL A 53 3.89 15.09 -7.68
CA VAL A 53 3.06 15.69 -6.61
C VAL A 53 3.14 17.21 -6.64
N THR A 54 4.32 17.78 -6.90
CA THR A 54 4.52 19.22 -6.97
C THR A 54 3.72 19.84 -8.12
N LEU A 55 3.80 19.27 -9.31
CA LEU A 55 3.06 19.76 -10.48
C LEU A 55 1.54 19.61 -10.29
N LEU A 56 1.08 18.49 -9.71
CA LEU A 56 -0.33 18.31 -9.37
C LEU A 56 -0.82 19.36 -8.36
N GLY A 57 0.01 19.71 -7.37
CA GLY A 57 -0.27 20.80 -6.42
C GLY A 57 -0.40 22.15 -7.10
N GLN A 58 0.57 22.51 -7.94
CA GLN A 58 0.52 23.77 -8.69
C GLN A 58 -0.73 23.87 -9.57
N ASP A 59 -1.05 22.80 -10.31
CA ASP A 59 -2.24 22.77 -11.17
C ASP A 59 -3.52 22.86 -10.31
N PHE A 60 -3.59 22.14 -9.18
CA PHE A 60 -4.76 22.15 -8.29
C PHE A 60 -4.99 23.52 -7.64
N ASP A 61 -3.94 24.15 -7.10
CA ASP A 61 -4.00 25.46 -6.44
C ASP A 61 -4.39 26.57 -7.42
N ALA A 62 -4.04 26.42 -8.71
CA ALA A 62 -4.48 27.30 -9.79
C ALA A 62 -5.93 27.02 -10.27
N GLY A 63 -6.65 26.08 -9.63
CA GLY A 63 -8.00 25.66 -10.03
C GLY A 63 -8.02 24.81 -11.31
N GLY A 64 -6.89 24.22 -11.69
CA GLY A 64 -6.71 23.28 -12.80
C GLY A 64 -6.53 21.83 -12.33
N GLY A 65 -6.17 20.95 -13.27
CA GLY A 65 -5.88 19.54 -12.97
C GLY A 65 -6.99 18.86 -12.17
N LEU A 66 -6.63 18.27 -11.02
CA LEU A 66 -7.55 17.55 -10.15
C LEU A 66 -8.74 18.40 -9.66
N ALA A 67 -8.60 19.73 -9.58
CA ALA A 67 -9.70 20.63 -9.18
C ALA A 67 -10.83 20.70 -10.23
N LYS A 68 -10.57 20.24 -11.46
CA LYS A 68 -11.55 20.22 -12.57
C LYS A 68 -11.99 18.82 -13.00
N ALA A 69 -11.44 17.76 -12.42
CA ALA A 69 -11.83 16.40 -12.75
C ALA A 69 -13.34 16.18 -12.55
N ASN A 70 -14.05 15.68 -13.55
CA ASN A 70 -15.49 15.42 -13.51
C ASN A 70 -15.81 13.98 -13.09
N SER A 71 -14.81 13.09 -13.11
CA SER A 71 -14.92 11.72 -12.64
C SER A 71 -13.61 11.26 -12.01
N LEU A 72 -13.67 10.20 -11.20
CA LEU A 72 -12.46 9.64 -10.62
C LEU A 72 -11.55 8.98 -11.69
N TYR A 73 -12.12 8.48 -12.78
CA TYR A 73 -11.33 8.02 -13.94
C TYR A 73 -10.58 9.19 -14.61
N GLU A 74 -11.24 10.34 -14.80
CA GLU A 74 -10.59 11.54 -15.31
C GLU A 74 -9.50 12.02 -14.36
N ALA A 75 -9.72 12.00 -13.05
CA ALA A 75 -8.69 12.28 -12.06
C ALA A 75 -7.48 11.34 -12.21
N ALA A 76 -7.71 10.04 -12.42
CA ALA A 76 -6.64 9.07 -12.67
C ALA A 76 -5.88 9.36 -13.97
N ARG A 77 -6.56 9.83 -15.02
CA ARG A 77 -5.94 10.27 -16.28
C ARG A 77 -5.11 11.53 -16.11
N ILE A 78 -5.60 12.52 -15.36
CA ILE A 78 -4.86 13.74 -15.04
C ILE A 78 -3.55 13.41 -14.30
N VAL A 79 -3.60 12.51 -13.31
CA VAL A 79 -2.39 12.02 -12.63
C VAL A 79 -1.45 11.33 -13.61
N GLY A 80 -1.96 10.47 -14.49
CA GLY A 80 -1.18 9.79 -15.52
C GLY A 80 -0.53 10.72 -16.54
N ASP A 81 -1.22 11.78 -16.95
CA ASP A 81 -0.68 12.79 -17.85
C ASP A 81 0.39 13.64 -17.15
N CYS A 82 0.25 13.89 -15.85
CA CYS A 82 1.32 14.50 -15.05
C CYS A 82 2.56 13.60 -14.97
N VAL A 83 2.40 12.28 -14.82
CA VAL A 83 3.52 11.32 -14.89
C VAL A 83 4.24 11.41 -16.24
N ARG A 84 3.49 11.53 -17.34
CA ARG A 84 4.06 11.70 -18.68
C ARG A 84 4.80 13.02 -18.85
N ARG A 85 4.24 14.14 -18.34
CA ARG A 85 4.94 15.43 -18.32
C ARG A 85 6.30 15.35 -17.62
N VAL A 86 6.38 14.67 -16.47
CA VAL A 86 7.66 14.46 -15.76
C VAL A 86 8.58 13.53 -16.55
N SER A 87 8.03 12.48 -17.18
CA SER A 87 8.80 11.62 -18.08
C SER A 87 9.45 12.39 -19.22
N ASP A 88 8.74 13.32 -19.85
CA ASP A 88 9.26 14.11 -20.97
C ASP A 88 10.43 15.01 -20.53
N ILE A 89 10.48 15.42 -19.26
CA ILE A 89 11.55 16.22 -18.68
C ILE A 89 12.76 15.34 -18.32
N ASP A 90 12.54 14.23 -17.61
CA ASP A 90 13.61 13.52 -16.90
C ASP A 90 14.05 12.20 -17.53
N ARG A 91 13.17 11.48 -18.24
CA ARG A 91 13.40 10.07 -18.63
C ARG A 91 14.66 9.91 -19.48
N ALA A 92 14.83 10.74 -20.50
CA ALA A 92 15.97 10.63 -21.42
C ALA A 92 17.32 10.85 -20.72
N SER A 93 17.36 11.70 -19.70
CA SER A 93 18.57 11.95 -18.89
C SER A 93 18.85 10.78 -17.95
N LEU A 94 17.82 10.28 -17.27
CA LEU A 94 17.93 9.13 -16.37
C LEU A 94 18.42 7.88 -17.11
N GLU A 95 17.82 7.57 -18.26
CA GLU A 95 18.14 6.36 -19.03
C GLU A 95 19.56 6.42 -19.62
N ARG A 96 20.04 7.62 -19.99
CA ARG A 96 21.42 7.82 -20.44
C ARG A 96 22.44 7.39 -19.36
N ASP A 97 22.12 7.64 -18.11
CA ASP A 97 22.96 7.29 -16.95
C ASP A 97 22.57 5.94 -16.33
N SER A 98 21.83 5.10 -17.07
CA SER A 98 21.37 3.76 -16.65
C SER A 98 20.43 3.74 -15.44
N PHE A 99 19.73 4.84 -15.15
CA PHE A 99 18.64 4.88 -14.17
C PHE A 99 17.29 4.64 -14.86
N SER A 100 16.43 3.85 -14.22
CA SER A 100 15.07 3.60 -14.74
C SER A 100 14.10 4.72 -14.33
N PHE A 101 13.28 5.17 -15.28
CA PHE A 101 12.10 5.98 -14.96
C PHE A 101 11.03 5.09 -14.32
N ASN A 102 11.02 5.05 -12.98
CA ASN A 102 10.12 4.19 -12.22
C ASN A 102 9.32 5.00 -11.21
N VAL A 103 8.01 5.11 -11.43
CA VAL A 103 7.06 5.72 -10.50
C VAL A 103 5.72 5.00 -10.58
N HIS A 104 5.18 4.61 -9.44
CA HIS A 104 3.85 4.05 -9.33
C HIS A 104 3.05 4.86 -8.32
N LEU A 105 1.81 5.18 -8.66
CA LEU A 105 0.93 5.97 -7.81
C LEU A 105 -0.36 5.21 -7.56
N LEU A 106 -0.89 5.28 -6.35
CA LEU A 106 -2.24 4.83 -6.03
C LEU A 106 -3.07 6.07 -5.73
N LEU A 107 -4.12 6.28 -6.52
CA LEU A 107 -5.10 7.33 -6.34
C LEU A 107 -6.34 6.72 -5.70
N GLY A 108 -6.71 7.17 -4.51
CA GLY A 108 -8.02 6.92 -3.92
C GLY A 108 -8.78 8.22 -3.76
N GLY A 109 -10.10 8.19 -3.82
CA GLY A 109 -10.86 9.42 -3.64
C GLY A 109 -12.33 9.28 -3.92
N GLN A 110 -13.02 10.42 -3.87
CA GLN A 110 -14.43 10.55 -4.18
C GLN A 110 -14.71 11.96 -4.69
N ILE A 111 -15.59 12.06 -5.68
CA ILE A 111 -16.24 13.31 -6.10
C ILE A 111 -17.69 13.24 -5.66
N LYS A 112 -18.27 14.38 -5.25
CA LYS A 112 -19.66 14.49 -4.81
C LYS A 112 -20.61 13.81 -5.80
N GLY A 113 -21.46 12.92 -5.27
CA GLY A 113 -22.44 12.17 -6.06
C GLY A 113 -21.88 10.95 -6.80
N GLN A 114 -20.59 10.63 -6.65
CA GLN A 114 -19.98 9.41 -7.20
C GLN A 114 -19.53 8.48 -6.08
N GLU A 115 -19.39 7.19 -6.38
CA GLU A 115 -18.82 6.23 -5.44
C GLU A 115 -17.31 6.46 -5.24
N PRO A 116 -16.77 6.24 -4.03
CA PRO A 116 -15.34 6.22 -3.83
C PRO A 116 -14.70 5.03 -4.56
N ASN A 117 -13.52 5.22 -5.12
CA ASN A 117 -12.78 4.13 -5.77
C ASN A 117 -11.26 4.30 -5.63
N LEU A 118 -10.51 3.31 -6.10
CA LEU A 118 -9.05 3.26 -6.13
C LEU A 118 -8.56 3.02 -7.56
N TYR A 119 -7.46 3.66 -7.92
CA TYR A 119 -6.74 3.45 -9.18
C TYR A 119 -5.25 3.30 -8.91
N LEU A 120 -4.61 2.38 -9.61
CA LEU A 120 -3.16 2.30 -9.74
C LEU A 120 -2.76 2.99 -11.06
N ILE A 121 -1.79 3.90 -11.00
CA ILE A 121 -1.22 4.57 -12.15
C ILE A 121 0.21 4.06 -12.34
N TYR A 122 0.48 3.55 -13.53
CA TYR A 122 1.78 2.98 -13.91
C TYR A 122 2.75 4.05 -14.44
N PRO A 123 4.06 3.75 -14.56
CA PRO A 123 5.05 4.68 -15.10
C PRO A 123 4.75 5.21 -16.52
N GLN A 124 3.91 4.50 -17.28
CA GLN A 124 3.45 4.90 -18.62
C GLN A 124 2.24 5.85 -18.59
N GLY A 125 1.70 6.15 -17.40
CA GLY A 125 0.58 7.06 -17.18
C GLY A 125 -0.80 6.43 -17.41
N ASN A 126 -0.90 5.14 -17.74
CA ASN A 126 -2.18 4.45 -17.84
C ASN A 126 -2.68 4.03 -16.44
N PRO A 127 -3.99 4.18 -16.16
CA PRO A 127 -4.59 3.76 -14.90
C PRO A 127 -5.18 2.33 -14.96
N LEU A 128 -5.24 1.66 -13.82
CA LEU A 128 -5.95 0.41 -13.56
C LEU A 128 -6.84 0.59 -12.32
N ALA A 129 -8.14 0.33 -12.45
CA ALA A 129 -9.11 0.49 -11.37
C ALA A 129 -9.15 -0.73 -10.45
N ALA A 130 -9.43 -0.49 -9.16
CA ALA A 130 -9.95 -1.55 -8.30
C ALA A 130 -11.35 -1.97 -8.75
N THR A 131 -11.71 -3.22 -8.44
CA THR A 131 -13.00 -3.81 -8.80
C THR A 131 -13.67 -4.40 -7.56
N GLU A 132 -14.90 -4.85 -7.70
CA GLU A 132 -15.61 -5.54 -6.61
C GLU A 132 -14.93 -6.86 -6.22
N ASP A 133 -14.28 -7.53 -7.18
CA ASP A 133 -13.50 -8.75 -6.96
C ASP A 133 -12.09 -8.46 -6.42
N SER A 134 -11.59 -7.24 -6.59
CA SER A 134 -10.27 -6.80 -6.14
C SER A 134 -10.41 -5.56 -5.26
N LEU A 135 -10.76 -5.81 -3.98
CA LEU A 135 -11.12 -4.78 -3.01
C LEU A 135 -9.94 -3.93 -2.52
N TYR A 136 -8.71 -4.24 -2.91
CA TYR A 136 -7.52 -3.50 -2.50
C TYR A 136 -6.46 -3.48 -3.60
N LEU A 137 -5.63 -2.44 -3.58
CA LEU A 137 -4.46 -2.31 -4.46
C LEU A 137 -3.23 -2.05 -3.58
N GLN A 138 -2.06 -2.48 -4.07
CA GLN A 138 -0.78 -2.26 -3.39
C GLN A 138 0.27 -1.76 -4.39
N LEU A 139 1.26 -1.03 -3.87
CA LEU A 139 2.44 -0.55 -4.61
C LEU A 139 3.70 -0.71 -3.76
N GLY A 140 4.87 -0.70 -4.39
CA GLY A 140 6.15 -0.99 -3.73
C GLY A 140 6.31 -2.46 -3.33
N GLU A 141 6.87 -2.71 -2.14
CA GLU A 141 7.12 -4.05 -1.61
C GLU A 141 5.85 -4.71 -1.06
N CYS A 142 5.02 -5.22 -1.95
CA CYS A 142 3.66 -5.68 -1.62
C CYS A 142 3.56 -7.17 -1.20
N LYS A 143 4.53 -8.01 -1.57
CA LYS A 143 4.41 -9.48 -1.46
C LYS A 143 4.26 -10.00 -0.04
N TYR A 144 4.95 -9.38 0.92
CA TYR A 144 5.03 -9.86 2.31
C TYR A 144 3.72 -9.67 3.08
N GLY A 145 3.08 -8.51 2.91
CA GLY A 145 1.81 -8.16 3.57
C GLY A 145 0.56 -8.64 2.83
N ARG A 146 0.68 -9.06 1.57
CA ARG A 146 -0.46 -9.51 0.76
C ARG A 146 -1.28 -10.66 1.38
N PRO A 147 -0.68 -11.73 1.95
CA PRO A 147 -1.44 -12.91 2.36
C PRO A 147 -2.43 -12.67 3.51
N ILE A 148 -2.25 -11.64 4.34
CA ILE A 148 -3.21 -11.29 5.38
C ILE A 148 -4.40 -10.49 4.82
N LEU A 149 -4.17 -9.70 3.76
CA LEU A 149 -5.23 -8.99 3.05
C LEU A 149 -6.11 -9.98 2.28
N ASP A 150 -5.49 -10.90 1.53
CA ASP A 150 -6.20 -11.94 0.75
C ASP A 150 -7.11 -12.82 1.60
N ARG A 151 -6.74 -13.08 2.86
CA ARG A 151 -7.53 -13.92 3.77
C ARG A 151 -8.58 -13.15 4.57
N GLY A 152 -8.39 -11.85 4.74
CA GLY A 152 -9.11 -11.07 5.75
C GLY A 152 -10.09 -10.04 5.20
N ILE A 153 -9.74 -9.38 4.09
CA ILE A 153 -10.57 -8.31 3.53
C ILE A 153 -11.73 -8.92 2.75
N GLN A 154 -12.94 -8.48 3.10
CA GLN A 154 -14.19 -8.84 2.47
C GLN A 154 -15.02 -7.57 2.21
N SER A 155 -16.02 -7.66 1.34
CA SER A 155 -16.88 -6.51 1.02
C SER A 155 -17.68 -5.97 2.22
N THR A 156 -17.86 -6.80 3.26
CA THR A 156 -18.54 -6.48 4.52
C THR A 156 -17.60 -5.95 5.60
N THR A 157 -16.28 -5.96 5.38
CA THR A 157 -15.30 -5.47 6.37
C THR A 157 -15.53 -3.98 6.67
N SER A 158 -15.61 -3.61 7.95
CA SER A 158 -15.72 -2.20 8.34
C SER A 158 -14.42 -1.43 8.09
N LEU A 159 -14.48 -0.08 8.06
CA LEU A 159 -13.26 0.75 7.93
C LEU A 159 -12.25 0.48 9.04
N GLU A 160 -12.69 0.32 10.28
CA GLU A 160 -11.83 0.09 11.44
C GLU A 160 -11.11 -1.25 11.37
N VAL A 161 -11.81 -2.30 10.91
CA VAL A 161 -11.21 -3.63 10.73
C VAL A 161 -10.26 -3.63 9.53
N ALA A 162 -10.64 -2.98 8.42
CA ALA A 162 -9.77 -2.81 7.26
C ALA A 162 -8.50 -2.02 7.59
N ALA A 163 -8.57 -1.03 8.48
CA ALA A 163 -7.40 -0.30 8.98
C ALA A 163 -6.45 -1.22 9.76
N LYS A 164 -6.98 -2.11 10.62
CA LYS A 164 -6.14 -3.10 11.31
C LYS A 164 -5.47 -4.05 10.31
N TYR A 165 -6.19 -4.55 9.31
CA TYR A 165 -5.62 -5.37 8.24
C TYR A 165 -4.50 -4.64 7.47
N ALA A 166 -4.70 -3.36 7.13
CA ALA A 166 -3.67 -2.56 6.48
C ALA A 166 -2.42 -2.40 7.35
N LEU A 167 -2.58 -2.15 8.66
CA LEU A 167 -1.46 -2.05 9.60
C LEU A 167 -0.74 -3.39 9.78
N LEU A 168 -1.45 -4.51 9.90
CA LEU A 168 -0.82 -5.83 10.00
C LEU A 168 -0.12 -6.23 8.70
N SER A 169 -0.64 -5.83 7.55
CA SER A 169 0.05 -5.99 6.26
C SER A 169 1.36 -5.21 6.24
N MET A 170 1.36 -3.94 6.69
CA MET A 170 2.59 -3.13 6.79
C MET A 170 3.59 -3.76 7.77
N ASP A 171 3.10 -4.23 8.91
CA ASP A 171 3.87 -4.86 9.97
C ASP A 171 4.59 -6.14 9.49
N ALA A 172 3.88 -7.00 8.76
CA ALA A 172 4.48 -8.16 8.10
C ALA A 172 5.57 -7.77 7.09
N THR A 173 5.32 -6.73 6.28
CA THR A 173 6.31 -6.23 5.33
C THR A 173 7.55 -5.66 6.01
N MET A 174 7.41 -4.84 7.06
CA MET A 174 8.54 -4.24 7.78
C MET A 174 9.44 -5.28 8.46
N ARG A 175 8.87 -6.40 8.93
CA ARG A 175 9.66 -7.51 9.49
C ARG A 175 10.47 -8.25 8.45
N SER A 176 9.99 -8.33 7.21
CA SER A 176 10.61 -9.14 6.17
C SER A 176 11.42 -8.34 5.16
N ASN A 177 11.26 -7.01 5.13
CA ASN A 177 12.00 -6.13 4.22
C ASN A 177 12.33 -4.78 4.87
N VAL A 178 13.63 -4.53 5.05
CA VAL A 178 14.17 -3.31 5.69
C VAL A 178 13.91 -2.03 4.91
N THR A 179 13.53 -2.11 3.63
CA THR A 179 13.24 -0.93 2.80
C THR A 179 11.90 -0.27 3.16
N VAL A 180 11.05 -0.96 3.91
CA VAL A 180 9.76 -0.45 4.39
C VAL A 180 9.89 -0.12 5.87
N GLY A 181 9.34 1.02 6.28
CA GLY A 181 9.44 1.41 7.68
C GLY A 181 8.63 2.64 8.08
N PRO A 182 8.40 2.79 9.40
CA PRO A 182 7.68 3.94 9.94
C PRO A 182 8.44 5.26 9.70
N PRO A 183 7.75 6.42 9.79
CA PRO A 183 6.34 6.56 10.15
C PRO A 183 5.35 6.00 9.12
N ILE A 184 4.23 5.46 9.60
CA ILE A 184 3.10 5.03 8.75
C ILE A 184 2.04 6.13 8.74
N ASP A 185 1.73 6.67 7.57
CA ASP A 185 0.57 7.54 7.35
C ASP A 185 -0.66 6.66 7.11
N LEU A 186 -1.77 6.93 7.81
CA LEU A 186 -3.03 6.18 7.74
C LEU A 186 -4.22 7.14 7.59
N VAL A 187 -5.06 6.91 6.58
CA VAL A 187 -6.32 7.62 6.34
C VAL A 187 -7.49 6.64 6.31
N LEU A 188 -8.53 6.94 7.07
CA LEU A 188 -9.83 6.26 7.01
C LEU A 188 -10.85 7.23 6.41
N TYR A 189 -11.01 7.19 5.10
CA TYR A 189 -11.97 8.04 4.40
C TYR A 189 -13.37 7.42 4.49
N GLN A 190 -14.30 8.17 5.10
CA GLN A 190 -15.71 7.79 5.14
C GLN A 190 -16.37 8.21 3.82
N LYS A 191 -17.10 7.28 3.19
CA LYS A 191 -17.91 7.57 2.01
C LYS A 191 -18.84 8.76 2.28
N ASP A 192 -18.93 9.64 1.28
CA ASP A 192 -19.73 10.87 1.26
C ASP A 192 -19.30 11.96 2.25
N SER A 193 -18.20 11.77 2.99
CA SER A 193 -17.67 12.82 3.87
C SER A 193 -17.01 13.97 3.11
N LEU A 194 -16.42 13.69 1.94
CA LEU A 194 -15.76 14.67 1.06
C LEU A 194 -14.76 15.58 1.80
N ASP A 195 -14.12 15.03 2.83
CA ASP A 195 -13.03 15.64 3.58
C ASP A 195 -12.13 14.57 4.21
N VAL A 196 -10.88 14.91 4.54
CA VAL A 196 -9.91 14.03 5.21
C VAL A 196 -9.85 14.38 6.70
N THR A 197 -10.77 13.82 7.47
CA THR A 197 -10.88 14.10 8.92
C THR A 197 -10.24 13.04 9.82
N ARG A 198 -10.11 11.80 9.32
CA ARG A 198 -9.56 10.65 10.08
C ARG A 198 -8.17 10.28 9.56
N TYR A 199 -7.17 11.08 9.93
CA TYR A 199 -5.76 10.86 9.61
C TYR A 199 -4.94 10.60 10.88
N ARG A 200 -3.99 9.67 10.80
CA ARG A 200 -2.93 9.49 11.80
C ARG A 200 -1.59 9.22 11.15
N ARG A 201 -0.54 9.69 11.83
CA ARG A 201 0.85 9.35 11.54
C ARG A 201 1.42 8.55 12.71
N LEU A 202 1.73 7.28 12.46
CA LEU A 202 2.20 6.32 13.46
C LEU A 202 3.73 6.24 13.39
N SER A 203 4.43 6.77 14.38
CA SER A 203 5.90 6.64 14.47
C SER A 203 6.31 5.22 14.88
N ALA A 204 7.61 4.92 14.82
CA ALA A 204 8.12 3.62 15.26
C ALA A 204 7.80 3.30 16.74
N GLY A 205 7.74 4.32 17.59
CA GLY A 205 7.43 4.19 19.01
C GLY A 205 5.94 4.33 19.34
N ASP A 206 5.06 4.36 18.33
CA ASP A 206 3.64 4.59 18.56
C ASP A 206 3.00 3.48 19.38
N ARG A 207 2.36 3.86 20.49
CA ARG A 207 1.76 2.92 21.44
C ARG A 207 0.73 2.01 20.77
N ASP A 208 -0.14 2.56 19.93
CA ASP A 208 -1.23 1.77 19.35
C ASP A 208 -0.70 0.81 18.28
N LEU A 209 0.28 1.26 17.47
CA LEU A 209 0.94 0.40 16.50
C LEU A 209 1.62 -0.80 17.19
N ASN A 210 2.35 -0.53 18.27
CA ASN A 210 3.03 -1.57 19.06
C ASN A 210 2.03 -2.53 19.73
N LEU A 211 0.92 -2.02 20.26
CA LEU A 211 -0.12 -2.86 20.87
C LEU A 211 -0.79 -3.78 19.84
N ILE A 212 -1.13 -3.26 18.65
CA ILE A 212 -1.70 -4.06 17.55
C ILE A 212 -0.74 -5.18 17.17
N HIS A 213 0.53 -4.84 16.99
CA HIS A 213 1.59 -5.78 16.66
C HIS A 213 1.72 -6.89 17.72
N SER A 214 1.93 -6.52 19.00
CA SER A 214 2.12 -7.50 20.08
C SER A 214 0.89 -8.38 20.30
N SER A 215 -0.32 -7.81 20.16
CA SER A 215 -1.56 -8.56 20.29
C SER A 215 -1.72 -9.57 19.16
N TRP A 216 -1.38 -9.19 17.93
CA TRP A 216 -1.45 -10.07 16.78
C TRP A 216 -0.46 -11.23 16.89
N GLU A 217 0.79 -10.97 17.24
CA GLU A 217 1.79 -12.02 17.42
C GLU A 217 1.37 -13.04 18.48
N GLN A 218 0.86 -12.56 19.63
CA GLN A 218 0.42 -13.45 20.70
C GLN A 218 -0.78 -14.30 20.26
N SER A 219 -1.76 -13.70 19.58
CA SER A 219 -2.92 -14.42 19.05
C SER A 219 -2.51 -15.45 18.00
N LEU A 220 -1.58 -15.13 17.10
CA LEU A 220 -1.10 -16.03 16.07
C LEU A 220 -0.38 -17.24 16.66
N ARG A 221 0.50 -17.04 17.66
CA ARG A 221 1.19 -18.14 18.34
C ARG A 221 0.20 -19.09 19.01
N ARG A 222 -0.77 -18.56 19.76
CA ARG A 222 -1.81 -19.36 20.40
C ARG A 222 -2.65 -20.14 19.38
N ALA A 223 -2.99 -19.53 18.24
CA ALA A 223 -3.74 -20.21 17.20
C ALA A 223 -2.95 -21.38 16.59
N VAL A 224 -1.63 -21.22 16.41
CA VAL A 224 -0.75 -22.29 15.93
C VAL A 224 -0.62 -23.42 16.96
N GLU A 225 -0.47 -23.10 18.25
CA GLU A 225 -0.42 -24.08 19.34
C GLU A 225 -1.72 -24.89 19.50
N GLN A 226 -2.83 -24.38 18.99
CA GLN A 226 -4.14 -25.04 19.01
C GLN A 226 -4.43 -25.86 17.75
N LEU A 227 -3.53 -25.86 16.77
CA LEU A 227 -3.70 -26.70 15.58
C LEU A 227 -3.53 -28.18 15.95
N PRO A 228 -4.24 -29.09 15.26
CA PRO A 228 -4.03 -30.52 15.43
C PRO A 228 -2.56 -30.90 15.17
N ASP A 229 -2.05 -31.87 15.94
CA ASP A 229 -0.74 -32.46 15.69
C ASP A 229 -0.71 -33.11 14.30
N ILE A 230 0.46 -33.04 13.65
CA ILE A 230 0.67 -33.72 12.38
C ILE A 230 0.95 -35.20 12.67
N GLU A 231 0.06 -36.09 12.23
CA GLU A 231 0.34 -37.52 12.24
C GLU A 231 1.45 -37.85 11.24
N LEU A 232 2.56 -38.37 11.74
CA LEU A 232 3.67 -38.88 10.93
C LEU A 232 3.63 -40.41 10.96
N GLU A 233 3.80 -41.06 9.80
CA GLU A 233 3.91 -42.52 9.74
C GLU A 233 5.06 -43.00 10.66
N GLY A 234 4.73 -43.86 11.63
CA GLY A 234 5.69 -44.42 12.60
C GLY A 234 5.61 -43.88 14.03
N SER A 235 4.66 -42.97 14.36
CA SER A 235 4.41 -42.52 15.74
C SER A 235 3.55 -43.50 16.57
N GLY A 236 3.05 -44.56 15.95
CA GLY A 236 2.49 -45.72 16.63
C GLY A 236 3.60 -46.58 17.22
N ASN A 237 3.42 -47.01 18.47
CA ASN A 237 4.35 -47.83 19.25
C ASN A 237 4.52 -49.25 18.64
N GLY A 238 5.16 -49.35 17.47
CA GLY A 238 5.33 -50.59 16.71
C GLY A 238 6.39 -50.44 15.62
N SER A 239 7.60 -50.91 15.92
CA SER A 239 8.77 -51.12 15.04
C SER A 239 9.30 -49.92 14.24
N ALA A 240 10.57 -49.59 14.47
CA ALA A 240 11.32 -48.58 13.72
C ALA A 240 11.28 -48.84 12.20
N PRO A 241 11.21 -47.78 11.36
CA PRO A 241 11.22 -47.92 9.91
C PRO A 241 12.59 -48.44 9.41
N GLU A 242 12.55 -49.51 8.62
CA GLU A 242 13.71 -50.24 8.07
C GLU A 242 14.35 -49.51 6.86
N ASN A 243 14.54 -48.18 6.91
CA ASN A 243 15.09 -47.40 5.79
C ASN A 243 16.48 -46.80 6.07
N LEU A 244 17.38 -47.64 6.59
CA LEU A 244 18.83 -47.36 6.64
C LEU A 244 19.59 -48.63 6.24
N ARG A 245 19.40 -49.10 5.00
CA ARG A 245 20.32 -50.07 4.38
C ARG A 245 21.20 -49.39 3.33
N ALA A 246 22.43 -49.14 3.75
CA ALA A 246 23.67 -49.20 2.99
C ALA A 246 23.78 -48.39 1.68
N ILE A 247 24.41 -47.22 1.79
CA ILE A 247 25.37 -46.77 0.76
C ILE A 247 26.74 -47.28 1.23
N LYS A 248 27.12 -48.47 0.77
CA LYS A 248 28.53 -48.90 0.77
C LYS A 248 29.17 -48.39 -0.51
N ALA A 249 30.31 -47.75 -0.34
CA ALA A 249 31.18 -47.24 -1.39
C ALA A 249 31.54 -48.33 -2.42
N TYR A 250 31.59 -47.91 -3.69
CA TYR A 250 32.49 -48.40 -4.72
C TYR A 250 33.08 -47.18 -5.42
#